data_AF-A0A7V9E2Y4-F1
#
_entry.id   AF-A0A7V9E2Y4-F1
#
_cell.length_a   1.000
_cell.length_b   1.000
_cell.length_c   1.000
_cell.angle_alpha   90.00
_cell.angle_beta   90.00
_cell.angle_gamma   90.00
#
_symmetry.space_group_name_H-M   'P 1'
#
loop_
_entity.id
_entity.type
_entity.pdbx_description
1 polymer ?
#
loop_
_entity_poly.entity_id
_entity_poly.type
_entity_poly.pdbx_seq_one_letter_code
_entity_poly.pdbx_strand_id
1 'polypeptide(L)'
;MFTGAPPEPGGSQVFVDDALAVTSANHAQLVAGAAYPLFYDTLFASLRQVLADAAVTAQQRKDGLWADDATLTGVDGSTVAALEEGGVVIPKLFRRLVEFHGNPGRDLADFN
;
A
#
# COMPACT_ATOMS: atom_id res chain seq x y z
N MET A 1 -8.84 8.09 8.26
CA MET A 1 -8.83 8.65 9.64
C MET A 1 -8.78 10.17 9.53
N PHE A 2 -9.41 10.90 10.45
CA PHE A 2 -9.34 12.38 10.51
C PHE A 2 -8.64 12.80 11.78
N THR A 3 -7.90 13.90 11.73
CA THR A 3 -7.19 14.45 12.90
C THR A 3 -8.06 15.47 13.62
N GLY A 4 -7.96 15.52 14.96
CA GLY A 4 -8.68 16.51 15.78
C GLY A 4 -10.02 16.01 16.31
N ALA A 5 -10.80 16.93 16.87
CA ALA A 5 -12.12 16.63 17.41
C ALA A 5 -13.15 16.47 16.27
N PRO A 6 -13.99 15.41 16.29
CA PRO A 6 -15.02 15.26 15.28
C PRO A 6 -16.06 16.38 15.43
N PRO A 7 -16.52 16.98 14.31
CA PRO A 7 -17.56 18.02 14.35
C PRO A 7 -18.94 17.44 14.69
N GLU A 8 -19.13 16.16 14.40
CA GLU A 8 -20.37 15.43 14.64
C GLU A 8 -20.30 14.63 15.96
N PRO A 9 -21.44 14.39 16.63
CA PRO A 9 -21.52 13.49 17.77
C PRO A 9 -21.00 12.08 17.45
N GLY A 10 -20.52 11.40 18.49
CA GLY A 10 -20.14 9.99 18.37
C GLY A 10 -21.31 9.12 17.91
N GLY A 11 -21.07 8.28 16.90
CA GLY A 11 -22.08 7.38 16.32
C GLY A 11 -22.86 7.98 15.14
N SER A 12 -22.64 9.24 14.79
CA SER A 12 -23.20 9.83 13.58
C SER A 12 -22.75 9.11 12.31
N GLN A 13 -23.65 8.99 11.33
CA GLN A 13 -23.28 8.57 9.98
C GLN A 13 -22.80 9.79 9.21
N VAL A 14 -21.58 9.72 8.67
CA VAL A 14 -20.98 10.79 7.90
C VAL A 14 -20.75 10.28 6.48
N PHE A 15 -21.29 11.01 5.49
CA PHE A 15 -20.96 10.77 4.10
C PHE A 15 -19.59 11.36 3.80
N VAL A 16 -18.65 10.53 3.35
CA VAL A 16 -17.31 10.97 2.98
C VAL A 16 -17.27 11.19 1.48
N ASP A 17 -17.28 12.45 1.09
CA ASP A 17 -17.03 12.88 -0.29
C ASP A 17 -15.54 13.17 -0.53
N ASP A 18 -15.22 13.52 -1.77
CA ASP A 18 -13.86 13.83 -2.20
C ASP A 18 -13.27 15.01 -1.41
N ALA A 19 -14.09 16.04 -1.12
CA ALA A 19 -13.65 17.23 -0.39
C ALA A 19 -13.32 16.92 1.07
N LEU A 20 -14.09 16.03 1.71
CA LEU A 20 -13.76 15.55 3.04
C LEU A 20 -12.52 14.64 2.98
N ALA A 21 -12.42 13.77 1.99
CA ALA A 21 -11.31 12.82 1.86
C ALA A 21 -9.92 13.50 1.82
N VAL A 22 -9.79 14.65 1.15
CA VAL A 22 -8.50 15.39 1.09
C VAL A 22 -8.05 15.96 2.44
N THR A 23 -8.97 16.11 3.40
CA THR A 23 -8.66 16.56 4.77
C THR A 23 -8.27 15.40 5.70
N SER A 24 -8.37 14.16 5.21
CA SER A 24 -8.07 12.98 6.02
C SER A 24 -6.57 12.84 6.29
N ALA A 25 -6.24 12.23 7.43
CA ALA A 25 -4.88 11.81 7.77
C ALA A 25 -4.30 10.87 6.71
N ASN A 26 -5.13 10.03 6.08
CA ASN A 26 -4.70 9.14 5.00
C ASN A 26 -4.21 9.95 3.81
N HIS A 27 -4.97 10.96 3.37
CA HIS A 27 -4.55 11.83 2.28
C HIS A 27 -3.27 12.60 2.65
N ALA A 28 -3.17 13.14 3.87
CA ALA A 28 -1.97 13.82 4.35
C ALA A 28 -0.72 12.91 4.34
N GLN A 29 -0.86 11.65 4.74
CA GLN A 29 0.24 10.67 4.68
C GLN A 29 0.67 10.39 3.24
N LEU A 30 -0.28 10.28 2.30
CA LEU A 30 0.02 10.04 0.89
C LEU A 30 0.73 11.24 0.25
N VAL A 31 0.26 12.46 0.51
CA VAL A 31 0.91 13.70 0.03
C VAL A 31 2.34 13.81 0.55
N ALA A 32 2.60 13.41 1.79
CA ALA A 32 3.93 13.42 2.38
C ALA A 32 4.84 12.26 1.90
N GLY A 33 4.32 11.35 1.07
CA GLY A 33 5.06 10.14 0.67
C GLY A 33 5.33 9.18 1.83
N ALA A 34 4.54 9.25 2.91
CA ALA A 34 4.77 8.50 4.14
C ALA A 34 4.08 7.13 4.17
N ALA A 35 3.35 6.75 3.11
CA ALA A 35 2.63 5.49 3.02
C ALA A 35 2.44 5.02 1.57
N TYR A 36 2.38 3.70 1.38
CA TYR A 36 1.92 3.07 0.14
C TYR A 36 0.40 2.87 0.20
N PRO A 37 -0.38 3.29 -0.80
CA PRO A 37 -1.81 3.06 -0.81
C PRO A 37 -2.15 1.61 -1.15
N LEU A 38 -3.11 1.04 -0.44
CA LEU A 38 -3.81 -0.20 -0.80
C LEU A 38 -5.31 0.05 -0.69
N PHE A 39 -6.03 -0.12 -1.80
CA PHE A 39 -7.47 0.16 -1.84
C PHE A 39 -8.28 -1.12 -1.90
N TYR A 40 -9.36 -1.18 -1.13
CA TYR A 40 -10.38 -2.22 -1.27
C TYR A 40 -11.28 -1.94 -2.49
N ASP A 41 -11.79 -3.01 -3.09
CA ASP A 41 -12.69 -2.90 -4.25
C ASP A 41 -14.01 -2.20 -3.91
N THR A 42 -14.42 -2.25 -2.64
CA THR A 42 -15.63 -1.61 -2.11
C THR A 42 -15.48 -0.11 -1.87
N LEU A 43 -14.26 0.44 -1.94
CA LEU A 43 -14.06 1.89 -1.83
C LEU A 43 -14.55 2.56 -3.10
N PHE A 44 -15.36 3.63 -2.95
CA PHE A 44 -15.92 4.36 -4.09
C PHE A 44 -14.83 4.84 -5.04
N ALA A 45 -15.12 4.79 -6.34
CA ALA A 45 -14.14 5.08 -7.39
C ALA A 45 -13.54 6.49 -7.30
N SER A 46 -14.35 7.51 -6.97
CA SER A 46 -13.88 8.89 -6.82
C SER A 46 -12.88 9.02 -5.67
N LEU A 47 -13.20 8.43 -4.51
CA LEU A 47 -12.32 8.41 -3.34
C LEU A 47 -11.00 7.68 -3.63
N ARG A 48 -11.05 6.56 -4.37
CA ARG A 48 -9.84 5.86 -4.83
C ARG A 48 -8.99 6.77 -5.71
N GLN A 49 -9.61 7.48 -6.65
CA GLN A 49 -8.90 8.35 -7.57
C GLN A 49 -8.19 9.48 -6.81
N VAL A 50 -8.90 10.20 -5.92
CA VAL A 50 -8.33 11.29 -5.12
C VAL A 50 -7.09 10.83 -4.33
N LEU A 51 -7.18 9.67 -3.67
CA LEU A 51 -6.06 9.15 -2.88
C LEU A 51 -4.92 8.61 -3.78
N ALA A 52 -5.25 7.99 -4.90
CA ALA A 52 -4.26 7.51 -5.87
C ALA A 52 -3.45 8.67 -6.46
N ASP A 53 -4.12 9.76 -6.85
CA ASP A 53 -3.47 10.93 -7.43
C ASP A 53 -2.48 11.59 -6.45
N ALA A 54 -2.84 11.65 -5.17
CA ALA A 54 -1.95 12.13 -4.11
C ALA A 54 -0.68 11.27 -3.99
N ALA A 55 -0.84 9.95 -4.02
CA ALA A 55 0.28 9.01 -3.93
C ALA A 55 1.19 9.08 -5.17
N VAL A 56 0.59 9.12 -6.37
CA VAL A 56 1.33 9.25 -7.65
C VAL A 56 2.11 10.56 -7.68
N THR A 57 1.52 11.66 -7.19
CA THR A 57 2.20 12.96 -7.11
C THR A 57 3.43 12.89 -6.19
N ALA A 58 3.29 12.29 -4.99
CA ALA A 58 4.42 12.10 -4.07
C ALA A 58 5.50 11.18 -4.67
N GLN A 59 5.10 10.13 -5.39
CA GLN A 59 6.01 9.24 -6.11
C GLN A 59 6.81 9.97 -7.18
N GLN A 60 6.15 10.75 -8.04
CA GLN A 60 6.80 11.54 -9.09
C GLN A 60 7.81 12.55 -8.53
N ARG A 61 7.52 13.09 -7.34
CA ARG A 61 8.39 14.01 -6.62
C ARG A 61 9.49 13.34 -5.82
N LYS A 62 9.44 12.01 -5.67
CA LYS A 62 10.32 11.21 -4.80
C LYS A 62 10.28 11.67 -3.34
N ASP A 63 9.10 12.06 -2.86
CA ASP A 63 8.91 12.49 -1.47
C ASP A 63 8.88 11.27 -0.52
N GLY A 64 9.43 11.42 0.69
CA GLY A 64 9.32 10.39 1.74
C GLY A 64 9.88 9.03 1.33
N LEU A 65 9.06 7.98 1.47
CA LEU A 65 9.42 6.60 1.13
C LEU A 65 9.77 6.44 -0.36
N TRP A 66 9.28 7.33 -1.24
CA TRP A 66 9.47 7.24 -2.68
C TRP A 66 10.89 7.60 -3.14
N ALA A 67 11.71 8.21 -2.29
CA ALA A 67 13.11 8.54 -2.61
C ALA A 67 13.96 7.27 -2.86
N ASP A 68 13.70 6.23 -2.08
CA ASP A 68 14.41 4.95 -2.09
C ASP A 68 13.51 3.80 -2.55
N ASP A 69 12.37 4.11 -3.20
CA ASP A 69 11.41 3.10 -3.65
C ASP A 69 12.00 2.21 -4.74
N ALA A 70 12.15 0.94 -4.40
CA ALA A 70 12.65 -0.13 -5.26
C ALA A 70 11.53 -1.10 -5.69
N THR A 71 10.26 -0.76 -5.47
CA THR A 71 9.14 -1.68 -5.76
C THR A 71 9.03 -2.08 -7.24
N LEU A 72 9.62 -1.30 -8.16
CA LEU A 72 9.66 -1.60 -9.60
C LEU A 72 10.96 -2.30 -10.06
N THR A 73 11.96 -2.45 -9.20
CA THR A 73 13.23 -3.13 -9.57
C THR A 73 13.14 -4.65 -9.43
N GLY A 74 12.13 -5.15 -8.72
CA GLY A 74 12.00 -6.56 -8.37
C GLY A 74 12.91 -6.98 -7.22
N VAL A 75 12.84 -8.26 -6.86
CA VAL A 75 13.61 -8.88 -5.78
C VAL A 75 14.14 -10.23 -6.27
N ASP A 76 15.33 -10.63 -5.80
CA ASP A 76 15.78 -12.01 -5.95
C ASP A 76 14.95 -12.94 -5.06
N GLY A 77 14.07 -13.70 -5.70
CA GLY A 77 13.23 -14.71 -5.08
C GLY A 77 13.68 -16.14 -5.36
N SER A 78 14.94 -16.37 -5.74
CA SER A 78 15.45 -17.70 -6.12
C SER A 78 15.55 -18.68 -4.95
N THR A 79 15.74 -18.17 -3.73
CA THR A 79 15.84 -18.96 -2.49
C THR A 79 15.20 -18.22 -1.31
N VAL A 80 14.89 -18.94 -0.22
CA VAL A 80 14.42 -18.33 1.03
C VAL A 80 15.47 -17.36 1.61
N ALA A 81 16.76 -17.74 1.57
CA ALA A 81 17.84 -16.90 2.09
C ALA A 81 17.95 -15.55 1.35
N ALA A 82 17.84 -15.56 0.01
CA ALA A 82 17.84 -14.32 -0.79
C ALA A 82 16.68 -13.38 -0.40
N LEU A 83 15.50 -13.95 -0.10
CA LEU A 83 14.33 -13.19 0.34
C LEU A 83 14.48 -12.64 1.76
N GLU A 84 15.13 -13.36 2.68
CA GLU A 84 15.35 -12.90 4.05
C GLU A 84 16.41 -11.79 4.13
N GLU A 85 17.46 -11.87 3.31
CA GLU A 85 18.58 -10.92 3.33
C GLU A 85 18.30 -9.64 2.54
N GLY A 86 17.59 -9.75 1.40
CA GLY A 86 17.38 -8.63 0.47
C GLY A 86 15.93 -8.38 0.08
N GLY A 87 15.00 -9.22 0.51
CA GLY A 87 13.60 -9.16 0.09
C GLY A 87 12.73 -8.27 0.95
N VAL A 88 12.71 -6.97 0.65
CA VAL A 88 11.70 -6.04 1.18
C VAL A 88 10.41 -6.17 0.36
N VAL A 89 9.63 -7.23 0.63
CA VAL A 89 8.34 -7.49 -0.02
C VAL A 89 7.19 -7.50 0.98
N ILE A 90 5.96 -7.39 0.48
CA ILE A 90 4.77 -7.45 1.34
C ILE A 90 4.69 -8.80 2.09
N PRO A 91 4.29 -8.82 3.38
CA PRO A 91 4.34 -10.04 4.20
C PRO A 91 3.53 -11.24 3.67
N LYS A 92 2.47 -10.99 2.89
CA LYS A 92 1.69 -12.08 2.27
C LYS A 92 2.46 -12.72 1.11
N LEU A 93 3.14 -11.92 0.29
CA LEU A 93 3.96 -12.42 -0.81
C LEU A 93 5.16 -13.19 -0.28
N PHE A 94 5.83 -12.65 0.74
CA PHE A 94 6.93 -13.35 1.43
C PHE A 94 6.52 -14.75 1.88
N ARG A 95 5.41 -14.86 2.63
CA ARG A 95 4.91 -16.14 3.12
C ARG A 95 4.65 -17.15 1.99
N ARG A 96 4.03 -16.69 0.89
CA ARG A 96 3.78 -17.55 -0.28
C ARG A 96 5.07 -18.02 -0.96
N LEU A 97 6.06 -17.14 -1.07
CA LEU A 97 7.36 -17.49 -1.67
C LEU A 97 8.13 -18.49 -0.80
N VAL A 98 8.12 -18.31 0.53
CA VAL A 98 8.75 -19.27 1.45
C VAL A 98 8.07 -20.65 1.38
N GLU A 99 6.73 -20.69 1.37
CA GLU A 99 5.97 -21.93 1.20
C GLU A 99 6.24 -22.63 -0.14
N PHE A 100 6.41 -21.86 -1.21
CA PHE A 100 6.76 -22.38 -2.52
C PHE A 100 8.13 -23.07 -2.51
N HIS A 101 9.14 -22.41 -1.95
CA HIS A 101 10.50 -22.96 -1.85
C HIS A 101 10.64 -24.14 -0.88
N GLY A 102 9.78 -24.22 0.13
CA GLY A 102 9.78 -25.32 1.11
C GLY A 102 9.20 -26.65 0.59
N ASN A 103 8.57 -26.66 -0.59
CA ASN A 103 7.91 -27.83 -1.17
C ASN A 103 8.61 -28.31 -2.46
N PRO A 104 9.52 -29.31 -2.37
CA PRO A 104 10.20 -29.83 -3.55
C PRO A 104 9.19 -30.42 -4.56
N GLY A 105 9.32 -30.04 -5.82
CA GLY A 105 8.49 -30.54 -6.93
C GLY A 105 7.35 -29.63 -7.39
N ARG A 106 7.21 -28.42 -6.83
CA ARG A 106 6.28 -27.40 -7.33
C ARG A 106 6.85 -26.64 -8.51
N ASP A 107 6.05 -26.45 -9.55
CA ASP A 107 6.33 -25.57 -10.68
C ASP A 107 5.82 -24.16 -10.40
N LEU A 108 6.35 -23.15 -11.09
CA LEU A 108 5.83 -21.78 -11.07
C LEU A 108 4.32 -21.72 -11.37
N ALA A 109 3.79 -22.67 -12.15
CA ALA A 109 2.35 -22.83 -12.38
C ALA A 109 1.54 -23.10 -11.10
N ASP A 110 2.16 -23.64 -10.06
CA ASP A 110 1.55 -23.94 -8.76
C ASP A 110 1.56 -22.72 -7.81
N PHE A 111 2.14 -21.59 -8.22
CA PHE A 111 2.20 -20.35 -7.45
C PHE A 111 0.91 -19.52 -7.62
N ASN A 112 -0.14 -19.83 -6.85
CA ASN A 112 -1.40 -19.08 -6.83
C ASN A 112 -1.96 -18.84 -5.42
#